data_AF-A0A2V9PIK6-F1
#
_entry.id   AF-A0A2V9PIK6-F1
#
_cell.length_a   1.000
_cell.length_b   1.000
_cell.length_c   1.000
_cell.angle_alpha   90.00
_cell.angle_beta   90.00
_cell.angle_gamma   90.00
#
_symmetry.space_group_name_H-M   'P 1'
#
loop_
_entity.id
_entity.type
_entity.pdbx_description
1 polymer ?
#
loop_
_entity_poly.entity_id
_entity_poly.type
_entity_poly.pdbx_seq_one_letter_code
_entity_poly.pdbx_strand_id
1 'polypeptide(L)'
;MDDMAVSVEIHHTGCDPGQRAEIAAHIERALADRPGGWKISIIGSQGNDRWEMTIIGPNGFERTYALEGTAGEHRPQAIGRIVAKMVPVGGRV
;
A
#
# COMPACT_ATOMS: atom_id res chain seq x y z
N MET A 1 6.76 -22.14 -3.95
CA MET A 1 6.27 -21.97 -2.56
C MET A 1 6.03 -20.48 -2.42
N ASP A 2 5.00 -19.93 -3.04
CA ASP A 2 4.90 -18.47 -3.21
C ASP A 2 3.42 -18.04 -3.23
N ASP A 3 2.65 -18.47 -2.22
CA ASP A 3 1.24 -18.06 -2.04
C ASP A 3 1.13 -16.84 -1.11
N MET A 4 2.18 -16.03 -1.03
CA MET A 4 2.30 -14.87 -0.14
C MET A 4 3.02 -13.69 -0.84
N ALA A 5 2.84 -13.55 -2.15
CA ALA A 5 3.52 -12.51 -2.92
C ALA A 5 2.84 -11.15 -2.74
N VAL A 6 3.12 -10.47 -1.62
CA VAL A 6 2.84 -9.04 -1.47
C VAL A 6 3.93 -8.27 -2.21
N SER A 7 3.58 -7.63 -3.32
CA SER A 7 4.50 -6.80 -4.10
C SER A 7 4.26 -5.34 -3.80
N VAL A 8 5.23 -4.62 -3.24
CA VAL A 8 5.13 -3.17 -2.99
C VAL A 8 6.08 -2.43 -3.93
N GLU A 9 5.54 -1.63 -4.83
CA GLU A 9 6.29 -0.77 -5.74
C GLU A 9 6.15 0.68 -5.29
N ILE A 10 7.27 1.36 -5.01
CA ILE A 10 7.27 2.77 -4.58
C ILE A 10 8.12 3.59 -5.54
N HIS A 11 7.47 4.46 -6.31
CA HIS A 11 8.08 5.29 -7.34
C HIS A 11 7.84 6.77 -7.05
N HIS A 12 8.83 7.61 -7.37
CA HIS A 12 8.67 9.08 -7.45
C HIS A 12 8.17 9.77 -6.15
N THR A 13 8.29 9.13 -4.99
CA THR A 13 7.87 9.68 -3.69
C THR A 13 8.90 10.61 -3.04
N GLY A 14 10.13 10.67 -3.56
CA GLY A 14 11.23 11.43 -2.94
C GLY A 14 11.73 10.87 -1.59
N CYS A 15 11.08 9.83 -1.06
CA CYS A 15 11.44 9.21 0.21
C CYS A 15 12.80 8.52 0.20
N ASP A 16 13.47 8.60 1.34
CA ASP A 16 14.66 7.80 1.65
C ASP A 16 14.38 6.29 1.57
N PRO A 17 15.38 5.48 1.20
CA PRO A 17 15.23 4.03 1.12
C PRO A 17 14.78 3.40 2.46
N GLY A 18 15.15 3.99 3.60
CA GLY A 18 14.68 3.53 4.92
C GLY A 18 13.18 3.71 5.09
N GLN A 19 12.64 4.87 4.73
CA GLN A 19 11.19 5.14 4.82
C GLN A 19 10.40 4.25 3.87
N ARG A 20 10.93 3.97 2.66
CA ARG A 20 10.29 3.03 1.71
C ARG A 20 10.21 1.62 2.29
N ALA A 21 11.26 1.16 2.94
CA ALA A 21 11.29 -0.14 3.60
C ALA A 21 10.27 -0.20 4.76
N GLU A 22 10.13 0.87 5.54
CA GLU A 22 9.11 0.92 6.60
C GLU A 22 7.68 0.90 6.03
N ILE A 23 7.42 1.65 4.96
CA ILE A 23 6.11 1.63 4.28
C ILE A 23 5.79 0.22 3.78
N ALA A 24 6.75 -0.42 3.10
CA ALA A 24 6.61 -1.79 2.62
C ALA A 24 6.31 -2.75 3.77
N ALA A 25 7.11 -2.73 4.84
CA ALA A 25 6.91 -3.61 6.01
C ALA A 25 5.53 -3.42 6.67
N HIS A 26 5.04 -2.19 6.74
CA HIS A 26 3.69 -1.91 7.27
C HIS A 26 2.57 -2.44 6.37
N ILE A 27 2.73 -2.31 5.05
CA ILE A 27 1.79 -2.83 4.04
C ILE A 27 1.81 -4.36 4.04
N GLU A 28 2.99 -4.96 3.99
CA GLU A 28 3.19 -6.40 4.10
C GLU A 28 2.56 -6.93 5.36
N ARG A 29 2.78 -6.32 6.52
CA ARG A 29 2.13 -6.75 7.77
C ARG A 29 0.61 -6.62 7.74
N ALA A 30 0.07 -5.58 7.08
CA ALA A 30 -1.38 -5.41 6.93
C ALA A 30 -2.01 -6.44 5.98
N LEU A 31 -1.22 -6.98 5.05
CA LEU A 31 -1.64 -7.97 4.06
C LEU A 31 -1.22 -9.39 4.42
N ALA A 32 -0.32 -9.58 5.38
CA ALA A 32 0.12 -10.89 5.87
C ALA A 32 -1.04 -11.68 6.48
N ASP A 33 -2.06 -10.98 6.99
CA ASP A 33 -3.31 -11.57 7.48
C ASP A 33 -4.27 -11.97 6.34
N ARG A 34 -3.92 -11.67 5.08
CA ARG A 34 -4.80 -11.81 3.92
C ARG A 34 -4.25 -12.81 2.91
N PRO A 35 -4.97 -13.91 2.65
CA PRO A 35 -4.55 -14.85 1.63
C PRO A 35 -4.66 -14.25 0.22
N GLY A 36 -3.70 -14.60 -0.65
CA GLY A 36 -3.68 -14.24 -2.06
C GLY A 36 -2.56 -13.26 -2.48
N GLY A 37 -2.38 -13.12 -3.79
CA GLY A 37 -1.38 -12.23 -4.38
C GLY A 37 -1.84 -10.77 -4.35
N TRP A 38 -1.19 -9.96 -3.52
CA TRP A 38 -1.48 -8.54 -3.38
C TRP A 38 -0.37 -7.71 -4.02
N LYS A 39 -0.74 -6.73 -4.83
CA LYS A 39 0.21 -5.79 -5.43
C LYS A 39 -0.20 -4.37 -5.08
N ILE A 40 0.76 -3.58 -4.60
CA ILE A 40 0.54 -2.22 -4.14
C ILE A 40 1.55 -1.36 -4.88
N SER A 41 1.07 -0.38 -5.61
CA SER A 41 1.90 0.57 -6.34
C SER A 41 1.64 1.96 -5.79
N ILE A 42 2.68 2.59 -5.23
CA ILE A 42 2.66 3.95 -4.71
C ILE A 42 3.48 4.81 -5.66
N ILE A 43 2.81 5.76 -6.31
CA ILE A 43 3.42 6.70 -7.25
C ILE A 43 3.30 8.09 -6.64
N GLY A 44 4.43 8.64 -6.22
CA GLY A 44 4.51 10.03 -5.81
C GLY A 44 4.47 10.97 -7.00
N SER A 45 3.92 12.16 -6.80
CA SER A 45 4.00 13.23 -7.78
C SER A 45 5.26 14.07 -7.53
N GLN A 46 6.15 14.22 -8.51
CA GLN A 46 7.38 15.02 -8.35
C GLN A 46 7.12 16.53 -8.19
N GLY A 47 5.87 16.98 -8.26
CA GLY A 47 5.48 18.39 -8.10
C GLY A 47 4.49 18.65 -6.97
N ASN A 48 4.10 17.63 -6.19
CA ASN A 48 3.15 17.82 -5.09
C ASN A 48 3.33 16.72 -4.05
N ASP A 49 3.06 17.04 -2.78
CA ASP A 49 3.00 16.08 -1.68
C ASP A 49 1.76 15.17 -1.77
N ARG A 50 1.36 14.74 -2.96
CA ARG A 50 0.26 13.82 -3.20
C ARG A 50 0.81 12.56 -3.83
N TRP A 51 0.58 11.43 -3.19
CA TRP A 51 0.94 10.12 -3.74
C TRP A 51 -0.32 9.37 -4.14
N GLU A 52 -0.27 8.65 -5.25
CA GLU A 52 -1.33 7.73 -5.64
C GLU A 52 -0.92 6.31 -5.28
N MET A 53 -1.75 5.68 -4.45
CA MET A 53 -1.62 4.30 -4.04
C MET A 53 -2.69 3.47 -4.73
N THR A 54 -2.26 2.54 -5.58
CA THR A 54 -3.13 1.55 -6.22
C THR A 54 -2.94 0.20 -5.54
N ILE A 55 -4.03 -0.41 -5.11
CA ILE A 55 -4.07 -1.73 -4.49
C ILE A 55 -4.74 -2.68 -5.47
N ILE A 56 -4.00 -3.68 -5.91
CA ILE A 56 -4.46 -4.76 -6.77
C ILE A 56 -4.45 -6.05 -5.94
N GLY A 57 -5.58 -6.74 -5.90
CA GLY A 57 -5.75 -7.95 -5.12
C GLY A 57 -6.31 -9.11 -5.94
N PRO A 58 -6.35 -10.31 -5.33
CA PRO A 58 -6.99 -11.46 -5.94
C PRO A 58 -8.47 -11.20 -6.21
N ASN A 59 -9.07 -11.93 -7.16
CA ASN A 59 -10.47 -11.76 -7.59
C ASN A 59 -10.77 -10.45 -8.36
N GLY A 60 -9.77 -9.83 -8.97
CA GLY A 60 -9.95 -8.59 -9.73
C GLY A 60 -10.19 -7.36 -8.86
N PHE A 61 -9.76 -7.42 -7.59
CA PHE A 61 -9.85 -6.30 -6.68
C PHE A 61 -8.86 -5.22 -7.12
N GLU A 62 -9.35 -4.02 -7.44
CA GLU A 62 -8.51 -2.87 -7.74
C GLU A 62 -9.08 -1.63 -7.03
N ARG A 63 -8.23 -0.93 -6.27
CA ARG A 63 -8.60 0.30 -5.59
C ARG A 63 -7.46 1.30 -5.63
N THR A 64 -7.74 2.48 -6.18
CA THR A 64 -6.81 3.61 -6.15
C THR A 64 -7.20 4.57 -5.03
N TYR A 65 -6.19 5.08 -4.31
CA TYR A 65 -6.34 6.03 -3.23
C TYR A 65 -5.28 7.13 -3.36
N ALA A 66 -5.69 8.38 -3.16
CA ALA A 66 -4.77 9.50 -3.11
C ALA A 66 -4.38 9.77 -1.66
N LEU A 67 -3.10 9.57 -1.34
CA LEU A 67 -2.50 9.94 -0.07
C LEU A 67 -2.12 11.42 -0.12
N GLU A 68 -2.66 12.20 0.81
CA GLU A 68 -2.31 13.60 0.98
C GLU A 68 -1.23 13.78 2.06
N GLY A 69 -0.04 14.20 1.64
CA GLY A 69 1.10 14.47 2.53
C GLY A 69 0.84 15.61 3.51
N THR A 70 0.02 16.59 3.12
CA THR A 70 -0.46 17.68 3.99
C THR A 70 -1.29 17.19 5.17
N ALA A 71 -2.02 16.07 5.00
CA ALA A 71 -2.76 15.39 6.06
C ALA A 71 -1.88 14.44 6.90
N GLY A 72 -0.58 14.30 6.55
CA GLY A 72 0.35 13.39 7.21
C GLY A 72 0.18 11.92 6.77
N GLU A 73 -0.52 11.66 5.67
CA GLU A 73 -0.80 10.30 5.19
C GLU A 73 0.42 9.62 4.56
N HIS A 74 1.50 10.36 4.33
CA HIS A 74 2.80 9.82 3.92
C HIS A 74 3.53 9.03 5.02
N ARG A 75 2.98 8.99 6.23
CA ARG A 75 3.56 8.18 7.31
C ARG A 75 3.34 6.69 7.05
N PRO A 76 4.37 5.84 7.22
CA PRO A 76 4.26 4.39 7.01
C PRO A 76 3.07 3.75 7.74
N GLN A 77 2.84 4.19 8.98
CA GLN A 77 1.77 3.72 9.84
C GLN A 77 0.38 4.11 9.32
N ALA A 78 0.24 5.30 8.71
CA ALA A 78 -1.01 5.75 8.12
C ALA A 78 -1.33 4.94 6.86
N ILE A 79 -0.35 4.76 5.99
CA ILE A 79 -0.48 3.96 4.76
C ILE A 79 -0.91 2.53 5.08
N GLY A 80 -0.21 1.86 6.01
CA GLY A 80 -0.58 0.51 6.45
C GLY A 80 -2.01 0.42 6.99
N ARG A 81 -2.47 1.44 7.73
CA ARG A 81 -3.87 1.50 8.21
C ARG A 81 -4.87 1.75 7.10
N ILE A 82 -4.55 2.57 6.10
CA ILE A 82 -5.42 2.83 4.95
C ILE A 82 -5.56 1.55 4.12
N VAL A 83 -4.46 0.86 3.82
CA VAL A 83 -4.48 -0.45 3.15
C VAL A 83 -5.28 -1.48 3.96
N ALA A 84 -5.11 -1.50 5.29
CA ALA A 84 -5.88 -2.37 6.18
C ALA A 84 -7.40 -2.08 6.13
N LYS A 85 -7.81 -0.82 5.96
CA LYS A 85 -9.23 -0.44 5.83
C LYS A 85 -9.81 -0.69 4.44
N MET A 86 -9.02 -0.47 3.40
CA MET A 86 -9.48 -0.49 2.01
C MET A 86 -9.70 -1.91 1.51
N VAL A 87 -8.85 -2.83 1.94
CA VAL A 87 -8.96 -4.22 1.54
C VAL A 87 -9.87 -4.95 2.53
N PRO A 88 -10.91 -5.64 2.05
CA PRO A 88 -11.79 -6.41 2.92
C PRO A 88 -10.98 -7.50 3.63
N VAL A 89 -11.14 -7.59 4.95
CA VAL A 89 -10.78 -8.80 5.69
C VAL A 89 -11.66 -9.90 5.08
N GLY A 90 -11.08 -11.02 4.65
CA GLY A 90 -11.79 -12.10 3.97
C GLY A 90 -12.94 -12.66 4.81
N GLY A 91 -14.06 -11.96 4.82
CA GLY A 91 -15.32 -12.37 5.40
C GLY A 91 -15.99 -13.24 4.37
N ARG A 92 -15.88 -14.56 4.58
CA ARG A 92 -16.79 -15.56 4.07
C ARG A 92 -18.23 -15.03 4.17
N VAL A 93 -18.81 -14.63 3.04
CA VAL A 93 -20.26 -14.51 2.86
C VAL A 93 -20.83 -15.86 2.48
#